data_AF-A0A3B0TZ02-F1
#
_entry.id   AF-A0A3B0TZ02-F1
#
_cell.length_a   1.000
_cell.length_b   1.000
_cell.length_c   1.000
_cell.angle_alpha   90.00
_cell.angle_beta   90.00
_cell.angle_gamma   90.00
#
_symmetry.space_group_name_H-M   'P 1'
#
loop_
_entity.id
_entity.type
_entity.pdbx_description
1 polymer ?
#
loop_
_entity_poly.entity_id
_entity_poly.type
_entity_poly.pdbx_seq_one_letter_code
_entity_poly.pdbx_strand_id
1 'polypeptide(L)'
;GPSPGINKMVFKTPVRPGDTVNYELCVTSKRKSNSIPGWGLLFNSMEAKNQRGELVYRAEFVGFSKLRDFKPTLKQALCHVGGKNSLPAGMAKTLRQLERFQK
;
A
#
# COMPACT_ATOMS: atom_id res chain seq x y z
N GLY A 1 -1.12 5.62 -2.02
CA GLY A 1 -1.38 5.55 -0.57
C GLY A 1 -0.20 6.15 0.17
N PRO A 2 -0.15 6.09 1.51
CA PRO A 2 1.13 6.32 2.21
C PRO A 2 2.18 5.39 1.59
N SER A 3 3.45 5.79 1.55
CA SER A 3 4.52 4.92 1.07
C SER A 3 5.50 4.72 2.23
N PRO A 4 5.88 3.47 2.56
CA PRO A 4 6.97 3.22 3.52
C PRO A 4 8.31 3.77 3.04
N GLY A 5 8.41 4.11 1.74
CA GLY A 5 9.61 4.62 1.12
C GLY A 5 10.20 3.66 0.09
N ILE A 6 11.41 4.00 -0.34
CA ILE A 6 12.22 3.23 -1.27
C ILE A 6 13.32 2.56 -0.47
N ASN A 7 13.43 1.23 -0.56
CA ASN A 7 14.44 0.48 0.20
C ASN A 7 15.80 0.61 -0.46
N LYS A 8 15.84 0.56 -1.80
CA LYS A 8 17.07 0.69 -2.60
C LYS A 8 16.75 1.41 -3.90
N MET A 9 17.66 2.28 -4.33
CA MET A 9 17.57 2.96 -5.61
C MET A 9 18.97 3.18 -6.16
N VAL A 10 19.17 2.82 -7.42
CA VAL A 10 20.46 3.00 -8.11
C VAL A 10 20.20 3.54 -9.51
N PHE A 11 20.93 4.59 -9.87
CA PHE A 11 21.03 5.11 -11.23
C PHE A 11 22.36 4.63 -11.81
N LYS A 12 22.31 3.72 -12.77
CA LYS A 12 23.48 3.01 -13.30
C LYS A 12 24.11 3.72 -14.48
N THR A 13 23.28 4.24 -15.39
CA THR A 13 23.70 4.94 -16.59
C THR A 13 22.89 6.23 -16.73
N PRO A 14 23.51 7.37 -17.05
CA PRO A 14 22.80 8.63 -17.23
C PRO A 14 21.86 8.55 -18.44
N VAL A 15 20.63 9.01 -18.26
CA VAL A 15 19.65 9.19 -19.34
C VAL A 15 19.88 10.55 -19.99
N ARG A 16 19.87 10.60 -21.32
CA ARG A 16 20.08 11.84 -22.09
C ARG A 16 18.79 12.26 -22.81
N PRO A 17 18.67 13.54 -23.22
CA PRO A 17 17.56 13.97 -24.08
C PRO A 17 17.47 13.08 -25.33
N GLY A 18 16.26 12.62 -25.64
CA GLY A 18 15.99 11.71 -26.76
C GLY A 18 16.12 10.22 -26.46
N ASP A 19 16.60 9.82 -25.27
CA ASP A 19 16.56 8.40 -24.87
C ASP A 19 15.10 7.96 -24.64
N THR A 20 14.79 6.72 -25.04
CA THR A 20 13.53 6.05 -24.72
C THR A 20 13.79 5.08 -23.59
N VAL A 21 13.10 5.24 -22.46
CA VAL A 21 13.28 4.40 -21.27
C VAL A 21 12.06 3.51 -21.07
N ASN A 22 12.27 2.20 -21.08
CA ASN A 22 11.26 1.20 -20.79
C ASN A 22 11.40 0.74 -19.34
N TYR A 23 10.30 0.78 -18.59
CA TYR A 23 10.24 0.33 -17.21
C TYR A 23 9.56 -1.03 -17.12
N GLU A 24 10.17 -1.94 -16.35
CA GLU A 24 9.57 -3.20 -15.95
C GLU A 24 9.37 -3.18 -14.43
N LEU A 25 8.12 -3.42 -14.00
CA LEU A 25 7.76 -3.50 -12.59
C LEU A 25 7.30 -4.92 -12.27
N CYS A 26 8.04 -5.59 -11.40
CA CYS A 26 7.70 -6.91 -10.88
C CYS A 26 7.26 -6.82 -9.42
N VAL A 27 6.06 -7.33 -9.11
CA VAL A 27 5.59 -7.49 -7.73
C VAL A 27 6.19 -8.76 -7.15
N THR A 28 7.18 -8.62 -6.28
CA THR A 28 7.93 -9.75 -5.71
C THR A 28 7.22 -10.39 -4.52
N SER A 29 6.38 -9.63 -3.80
CA SER A 29 5.59 -10.15 -2.68
C SER A 29 4.40 -9.25 -2.38
N LYS A 30 3.41 -9.79 -1.67
CA LYS A 30 2.24 -9.04 -1.18
C LYS A 30 1.80 -9.53 0.19
N ARG A 31 1.32 -8.61 1.02
CA ARG A 31 0.65 -8.95 2.28
C ARG A 31 -0.42 -7.92 2.65
N LYS A 32 -1.33 -8.29 3.55
CA LYS A 32 -2.22 -7.31 4.18
C LYS A 32 -1.44 -6.40 5.14
N SER A 33 -1.88 -5.16 5.28
CA SER A 33 -1.33 -4.24 6.29
C SER A 33 -1.75 -4.68 7.68
N ASN A 34 -0.80 -4.64 8.62
CA ASN A 34 -1.08 -4.94 10.03
C ASN A 34 -1.60 -3.70 10.78
N SER A 35 -1.33 -2.50 10.25
CA SER A 35 -1.64 -1.23 10.91
C SER A 35 -2.79 -0.47 10.27
N ILE A 36 -3.08 -0.70 8.98
CA ILE A 36 -4.11 0.03 8.23
C ILE A 36 -5.13 -0.95 7.67
N PRO A 37 -6.30 -1.13 8.33
CA PRO A 37 -7.38 -1.97 7.83
C PRO A 37 -7.79 -1.57 6.40
N GLY A 38 -7.99 -2.56 5.54
CA GLY A 38 -8.39 -2.36 4.15
C GLY A 38 -7.26 -2.04 3.16
N TRP A 39 -6.02 -2.04 3.63
CA TRP A 39 -4.85 -1.86 2.78
C TRP A 39 -3.95 -3.10 2.77
N GLY A 40 -3.27 -3.28 1.64
CA GLY A 40 -2.19 -4.25 1.46
C GLY A 40 -0.89 -3.53 1.10
N LEU A 41 0.23 -4.23 1.30
CA LEU A 41 1.55 -3.83 0.85
C LEU A 41 1.94 -4.70 -0.33
N LEU A 42 2.45 -4.06 -1.37
CA LEU A 42 3.10 -4.70 -2.51
C LEU A 42 4.58 -4.38 -2.45
N PHE A 43 5.42 -5.40 -2.46
CA PHE A 43 6.87 -5.28 -2.57
C PHE A 43 7.20 -5.37 -4.05
N ASN A 44 7.92 -4.38 -4.56
CA ASN A 44 8.16 -4.24 -5.98
C ASN A 44 9.66 -4.17 -6.26
N SER A 45 10.07 -4.82 -7.34
CA SER A 45 11.33 -4.56 -8.01
C SER A 45 11.03 -3.87 -9.32
N MET A 46 11.70 -2.75 -9.58
CA MET A 46 11.58 -2.01 -10.83
C MET A 46 12.94 -1.88 -11.48
N GLU A 47 13.00 -2.20 -12.76
CA GLU A 47 14.15 -1.94 -13.62
C GLU A 47 13.72 -1.00 -14.74
N ALA A 48 14.64 -0.14 -15.18
CA ALA A 48 14.44 0.65 -16.38
C ALA A 48 15.65 0.52 -17.30
N LYS A 49 15.39 0.30 -18.58
CA LYS A 49 16.41 0.15 -19.63
C LYS A 49 16.16 1.16 -20.74
N ASN A 50 17.24 1.72 -21.30
CA ASN A 50 17.12 2.59 -22.47
C ASN A 50 16.98 1.77 -23.77
N GLN A 51 16.86 2.45 -24.90
CA GLN A 51 16.73 1.85 -26.23
C GLN A 51 17.93 0.98 -26.66
N ARG A 52 19.08 1.13 -26.00
CA ARG A 52 20.28 0.29 -26.22
C ARG A 52 20.31 -0.96 -25.31
N GLY A 53 19.29 -1.14 -24.46
CA GLY A 53 19.22 -2.22 -23.48
C GLY A 53 20.05 -1.98 -22.21
N GLU A 54 20.63 -0.79 -22.04
CA GLU A 54 21.45 -0.46 -20.87
C GLU A 54 20.54 -0.22 -19.67
N LEU A 55 20.86 -0.85 -18.53
CA LEU A 55 20.16 -0.59 -17.27
C LEU A 55 20.46 0.85 -16.80
N VAL A 56 19.46 1.71 -16.79
CA VAL A 56 19.60 3.10 -16.33
C VAL A 56 19.17 3.25 -14.88
N TYR A 57 18.19 2.46 -14.44
CA TYR A 57 17.58 2.58 -13.13
C TYR A 57 17.22 1.22 -12.56
N ARG A 58 17.41 1.05 -11.25
CA ARG A 58 16.88 -0.08 -10.49
C ARG A 58 16.40 0.38 -9.13
N ALA A 59 15.23 -0.07 -8.71
CA ALA A 59 14.74 0.17 -7.36
C ALA A 59 14.00 -1.02 -6.75
N GLU A 60 14.06 -1.09 -5.43
CA GLU A 60 13.23 -1.93 -4.59
C GLU A 60 12.39 -1.01 -3.70
N PHE A 61 11.07 -1.09 -3.81
CA PHE A 61 10.18 -0.22 -3.04
C PHE A 61 8.90 -0.93 -2.65
N VAL A 62 8.27 -0.40 -1.60
CA VAL A 62 7.02 -0.95 -1.07
C VAL A 62 5.91 0.06 -1.31
N GLY A 63 4.78 -0.40 -1.85
CA GLY A 63 3.62 0.44 -2.11
C GLY A 63 2.41 -0.04 -1.32
N PHE A 64 1.67 0.89 -0.71
CA PHE A 64 0.34 0.57 -0.19
C PHE A 64 -0.71 0.64 -1.29
N SER A 65 -1.51 -0.41 -1.39
CA SER A 65 -2.66 -0.49 -2.28
C SER A 65 -3.93 -0.82 -1.50
N LYS A 66 -5.07 -0.26 -1.93
CA LYS A 66 -6.37 -0.61 -1.33
C LYS A 66 -6.72 -2.04 -1.70
N LEU A 67 -7.25 -2.78 -0.74
CA LEU A 67 -7.86 -4.07 -1.03
C LEU A 67 -9.18 -3.81 -1.76
N ARG A 68 -9.39 -4.47 -2.90
CA ARG A 68 -10.55 -4.26 -3.79
C ARG A 68 -11.87 -4.41 -3.05
N ASP A 69 -12.00 -5.48 -2.27
CA ASP A 69 -13.27 -5.92 -1.68
C ASP A 69 -13.29 -5.77 -0.15
N PHE A 70 -12.57 -4.77 0.38
CA PHE A 70 -12.55 -4.56 1.83
C PHE A 70 -13.88 -4.03 2.35
N LYS A 71 -14.50 -4.79 3.24
CA LYS A 71 -15.65 -4.36 4.04
C LYS A 71 -15.18 -4.08 5.47
N PRO A 72 -15.24 -2.83 5.96
CA PRO A 72 -14.89 -2.55 7.34
C PRO A 72 -15.90 -3.21 8.27
N THR A 73 -15.43 -3.65 9.44
CA THR A 73 -16.34 -3.99 10.54
C THR A 73 -17.08 -2.74 11.02
N LEU A 74 -18.26 -2.91 11.65
CA LEU A 74 -19.03 -1.79 12.22
C LEU A 74 -18.17 -0.91 13.12
N LYS A 75 -17.35 -1.52 13.97
CA LYS A 75 -16.39 -0.82 14.83
C LYS A 75 -15.40 0.04 14.02
N GLN A 76 -14.81 -0.50 12.95
CA GLN A 76 -13.86 0.23 12.11
C GLN A 76 -14.53 1.38 11.35
N ALA A 77 -15.75 1.17 10.85
CA ALA A 77 -16.52 2.21 10.19
C ALA A 77 -16.82 3.38 11.15
N LEU A 78 -17.23 3.07 12.39
CA LEU A 78 -17.57 4.07 13.40
C LEU A 78 -16.35 4.84 13.92
N CYS A 79 -15.19 4.18 14.10
CA CYS A 79 -13.96 4.88 14.51
C CYS A 79 -13.45 5.86 13.44
N HIS A 80 -13.73 5.62 12.15
CA HIS A 80 -13.28 6.50 11.07
C HIS A 80 -14.10 7.80 10.97
N VAL A 81 -15.38 7.75 11.35
CA VAL A 81 -16.30 8.90 11.31
C VAL A 81 -15.97 9.96 12.39
N GLY A 82 -15.27 9.58 13.46
CA GLY A 82 -14.99 10.46 14.61
C GLY A 82 -13.64 11.16 14.63
N GLY A 83 -12.76 10.98 13.63
CA GLY A 83 -11.42 11.59 13.60
C GLY A 83 -10.46 11.17 14.72
N LYS A 84 -10.86 10.25 15.61
CA LYS A 84 -10.06 9.71 16.72
C LYS A 84 -10.12 8.19 16.68
N ASN A 85 -8.96 7.55 16.90
CA ASN A 85 -8.82 6.10 17.04
C ASN A 85 -9.48 5.52 18.31
N SER A 86 -10.48 6.20 18.88
CA SER A 86 -11.21 5.76 20.06
C SER A 86 -12.71 5.76 19.77
N LEU A 87 -13.37 4.65 20.11
CA LEU A 87 -14.83 4.61 20.17
C LEU A 87 -15.31 5.64 21.19
N PRO A 88 -16.34 6.45 20.91
CA PRO A 88 -16.92 7.34 21.90
C PRO A 88 -17.34 6.53 23.14
N ALA A 89 -17.05 7.08 24.33
CA ALA A 89 -17.34 6.45 25.60
C ALA A 89 -18.85 6.11 25.68
N GLY A 90 -19.17 4.83 25.90
CA GLY A 90 -20.53 4.29 25.89
C GLY A 90 -20.84 3.33 24.74
N MET A 91 -20.25 3.54 23.55
CA MET A 91 -20.58 2.77 22.35
C MET A 91 -19.96 1.35 22.32
N ALA A 92 -18.92 1.12 23.11
CA ALA A 92 -18.22 -0.18 23.18
C ALA A 92 -19.04 -1.32 23.81
N LYS A 93 -20.06 -1.02 24.63
CA LYS A 93 -21.00 -2.05 25.13
C LYS A 93 -22.05 -2.39 24.06
N THR A 94 -22.59 -1.36 23.39
CA THR A 94 -23.60 -1.50 22.34
C THR A 94 -23.09 -2.27 21.12
N LEU A 95 -21.84 -2.04 20.70
CA LEU A 95 -21.25 -2.76 19.57
C LEU A 95 -21.10 -4.26 19.84
N ARG A 96 -20.73 -4.65 21.07
CA ARG A 96 -20.64 -6.07 21.46
C ARG A 96 -22.00 -6.76 21.49
N GLN A 97 -23.09 -6.03 21.74
CA GLN A 97 -24.44 -6.57 21.62
C GLN A 97 -24.86 -6.70 20.15
N LEU A 98 -24.64 -5.67 19.32
CA LEU A 98 -25.02 -5.69 17.90
C LEU A 98 -24.26 -6.76 17.10
N GLU A 99 -22.96 -6.97 17.35
CA GLU A 99 -22.19 -8.03 16.70
C GLU A 99 -22.67 -9.45 17.09
N ARG A 100 -23.32 -9.61 18.25
CA ARG A 100 -23.93 -10.88 18.67
C ARG A 100 -25.27 -11.16 17.99
N PHE A 101 -25.98 -10.13 17.53
CA PHE A 101 -27.26 -10.26 16.83
C PHE A 101 -27.10 -10.50 15.31
N GLN A 102 -25.91 -10.26 14.75
CA GLN A 102 -25.63 -10.44 13.32
C GLN A 102 -24.95 -11.78 12.96
N LYS A 103 -24.77 -12.68 13.94
CA LYS A 103 -24.40 -14.09 13.73
C LYS A 103 -25.65 -14.95 13.77
#